data_AF-A0A2E2XXN1-F1
#
_entry.id   AF-A0A2E2XXN1-F1
#
_cell.length_a   1.000
_cell.length_b   1.000
_cell.length_c   1.000
_cell.angle_alpha   90.00
_cell.angle_beta   90.00
_cell.angle_gamma   90.00
#
_symmetry.space_group_name_H-M   'P 1'
#
loop_
_entity.id
_entity.type
_entity.pdbx_description
1 polymer ?
#
loop_
_entity_poly.entity_id
_entity_poly.type
_entity_poly.pdbx_seq_one_letter_code
_entity_poly.pdbx_strand_id
1 'polypeptide(L)' 'MKAKDFFSKEETGEIKKAILNAELDTSGEIRVHIENKCGGDALDRASYVFSKLKMDKTELNNGVLFYLA' A
#
# COMPACT_ATOMS: atom_id res chain seq x y z
N MET A 1 3.30 12.04 -15.55
CA MET A 1 2.79 10.65 -15.42
C MET A 1 1.62 10.67 -14.46
N LYS A 2 0.57 9.85 -14.65
CA LYS A 2 -0.46 9.66 -13.64
C LYS A 2 -0.06 8.45 -12.77
N ALA A 3 -0.31 8.49 -11.46
CA ALA A 3 -0.02 7.43 -10.50
C ALA A 3 -0.59 6.07 -10.91
N LYS A 4 -1.76 6.08 -11.56
CA LYS A 4 -2.38 4.89 -12.15
C LYS A 4 -1.61 4.26 -13.32
N ASP A 5 -0.70 5.01 -13.93
CA ASP A 5 0.13 4.62 -15.06
C ASP A 5 1.61 4.50 -14.63
N PHE A 6 1.89 4.50 -13.31
CA PHE A 6 3.25 4.39 -12.77
C PHE A 6 3.83 3.00 -12.96
N PHE A 7 2.99 1.97 -12.78
CA PHE A 7 3.33 0.58 -13.07
C PHE A 7 2.61 0.10 -14.33
N SER A 8 3.30 -0.69 -15.14
CA SER A 8 2.70 -1.46 -16.23
C SER A 8 1.71 -2.48 -15.67
N LYS A 9 0.92 -3.09 -16.57
CA LYS A 9 0.04 -4.19 -16.18
C LYS A 9 0.84 -5.41 -15.72
N GLU A 10 1.99 -5.68 -16.34
CA GLU A 10 2.88 -6.76 -15.91
C GLU A 10 3.43 -6.47 -14.52
N GLU A 11 4.00 -5.27 -14.29
CA GLU A 11 4.57 -4.87 -13.00
C GLU A 11 3.52 -4.88 -11.88
N THR A 12 2.30 -4.40 -12.16
CA THR A 12 1.19 -4.48 -11.20
C THR A 12 0.85 -5.93 -10.86
N GLY A 13 0.94 -6.85 -11.84
CA GLY A 13 0.75 -8.28 -11.63
C GLY A 13 1.84 -8.89 -10.75
N GLU A 14 3.10 -8.52 -10.98
CA GLU A 14 4.23 -8.95 -10.16
C GLU A 14 4.11 -8.47 -8.72
N ILE A 15 3.77 -7.20 -8.51
CA ILE A 15 3.56 -6.61 -7.19
C ILE A 15 2.45 -7.36 -6.44
N LYS A 16 1.32 -7.62 -7.10
CA LYS A 16 0.22 -8.40 -6.49
C LYS A 16 0.65 -9.81 -6.11
N LYS A 17 1.42 -10.48 -6.97
CA LYS A 17 1.92 -11.82 -6.70
C LYS A 17 2.93 -11.83 -5.54
N ALA A 18 3.80 -10.83 -5.46
CA ALA A 18 4.74 -10.67 -4.36
C ALA A 18 4.02 -10.44 -3.02
N ILE A 19 2.99 -9.58 -3.01
CA ILE A 19 2.13 -9.36 -1.83
C ILE A 19 1.46 -10.66 -1.42
N LEU A 20 0.80 -11.36 -2.35
CA LEU A 20 0.12 -12.62 -2.06
C LEU A 20 1.08 -13.65 -1.45
N ASN A 21 2.28 -13.81 -2.02
CA ASN A 21 3.28 -14.73 -1.50
C ASN A 21 3.72 -14.34 -0.08
N ALA A 22 3.93 -13.04 0.19
CA ALA A 22 4.28 -12.58 1.52
C ALA A 22 3.17 -12.86 2.54
N GLU A 23 1.90 -12.59 2.19
CA GLU A 23 0.74 -12.86 3.05
C GLU A 23 0.44 -14.36 3.25
N LEU A 24 1.04 -15.26 2.45
CA LEU A 24 1.00 -16.70 2.74
C LEU A 24 1.95 -17.10 3.88
N ASP A 25 3.02 -16.33 4.07
CA ASP A 25 4.06 -16.59 5.09
C ASP A 25 3.84 -15.77 6.37
N THR A 26 2.93 -14.78 6.36
CA THR A 26 2.61 -13.93 7.51
C THR A 26 1.11 -13.67 7.65
N SER A 27 0.64 -13.45 8.87
CA SER A 27 -0.72 -12.95 9.12
C SER A 27 -0.87 -11.44 8.89
N GLY A 28 0.18 -10.77 8.43
CA GLY A 28 0.16 -9.33 8.12
C GLY A 28 -0.58 -9.03 6.83
N GLU A 29 -1.30 -7.90 6.80
CA GLU A 29 -1.95 -7.40 5.59
C GLU A 29 -1.08 -6.33 4.92
N ILE A 30 -0.73 -6.53 3.66
CA ILE A 30 0.15 -5.63 2.90
C ILE A 30 -0.65 -4.93 1.81
N ARG A 31 -0.52 -3.59 1.72
CA ARG A 31 -1.14 -2.79 0.65
C ARG A 31 -0.17 -1.79 0.06
N VAL A 32 -0.34 -1.51 -1.23
CA VAL A 32 0.43 -0.49 -1.96
C VAL A 32 -0.52 0.62 -2.39
N HIS A 33 -0.20 1.86 -2.04
CA HIS A 33 -0.94 3.06 -2.41
C HIS A 33 -0.01 4.03 -3.13
N ILE A 34 -0.45 4.49 -4.30
CA ILE A 34 0.28 5.46 -5.13
C ILE A 34 -0.63 6.64 -5.36
N GLU A 35 -0.17 7.84 -5.06
CA GLU A 35 -0.86 9.07 -5.42
C GLU A 35 0.02 9.97 -6.31
N ASN A 36 -0.61 10.93 -7.00
CA ASN A 36 0.08 11.81 -7.96
C ASN A 36 0.74 13.03 -7.32
N LYS A 37 0.22 13.41 -6.15
CA LYS A 37 0.55 14.63 -5.44
C LYS A 37 0.32 14.35 -3.97
N CYS A 38 1.38 14.41 -3.19
CA CYS A 38 1.26 14.54 -1.74
C CYS A 38 1.00 16.01 -1.38
N GLY A 39 -0.09 16.27 -0.67
CA GLY A 39 -0.36 17.58 -0.08
C GLY A 39 0.20 17.62 1.34
N GLY A 40 1.44 18.09 1.51
CA GLY A 40 2.11 18.16 2.81
C GLY A 40 3.16 17.06 3.00
N ASP A 41 3.35 16.63 4.24
CA ASP A 41 4.32 15.58 4.59
C ASP A 41 3.82 14.19 4.21
N ALA A 42 4.72 13.38 3.64
CA ALA A 42 4.40 12.05 3.14
C ALA A 42 3.98 11.08 4.25
N LEU A 43 4.55 11.20 5.45
CA LEU A 43 4.25 10.32 6.58
C LEU A 43 2.86 10.63 7.15
N ASP A 44 2.51 11.90 7.29
CA ASP A 44 1.18 12.33 7.74
C ASP A 44 0.11 11.84 6.77
N ARG A 45 0.39 11.98 5.47
CA ARG A 45 -0.51 11.53 4.42
C ARG A 45 -0.66 10.01 4.38
N ALA A 46 0.45 9.28 4.49
CA ALA A 46 0.44 7.82 4.61
C ALA A 46 -0.35 7.38 5.84
N SER A 47 -0.17 8.03 6.99
CA SER A 47 -0.91 7.73 8.24
C SER A 47 -2.41 7.95 8.08
N TYR A 48 -2.82 9.04 7.43
CA TYR A 48 -4.23 9.29 7.10
C TYR A 48 -4.80 8.20 6.19
N VAL A 49 -4.07 7.81 5.14
CA VAL A 49 -4.50 6.74 4.22
C VAL A 49 -4.57 5.39 4.93
N PHE A 50 -3.61 5.08 5.80
CA PHE A 50 -3.56 3.86 6.61
C PHE A 50 -4.83 3.69 7.46
N SER A 51 -5.20 4.73 8.21
CA SER A 51 -6.42 4.74 9.02
C SER A 51 -7.68 4.70 8.15
N LYS A 52 -7.71 5.43 7.02
CA LYS A 52 -8.84 5.41 6.08
C LYS A 52 -9.07 4.03 5.48
N LEU A 53 -8.02 3.28 5.21
CA LEU A 53 -8.07 1.90 4.72
C LEU A 53 -8.31 0.87 5.85
N LYS A 54 -8.45 1.32 7.10
CA LYS A 54 -8.62 0.51 8.30
C LYS A 54 -7.49 -0.50 8.52
N MET A 55 -6.28 -0.17 8.09
CA MET A 55 -5.11 -1.05 8.27
C MET A 55 -4.63 -1.12 9.72
N ASP A 56 -5.13 -0.22 10.56
CA ASP A 56 -5.04 -0.23 12.02
C ASP A 56 -6.02 -1.21 12.69
N LYS A 57 -6.91 -1.84 11.93
CA LYS A 57 -7.97 -2.73 12.44
C LYS A 57 -7.78 -4.20 12.09
N THR A 58 -6.60 -4.58 11.62
CA THR A 58 -6.20 -5.99 11.49
C THR A 58 -6.22 -6.64 12.88
N GLU A 59 -6.62 -7.90 12.99
CA GLU A 59 -6.74 -8.61 14.28
C GLU A 59 -5.47 -8.52 15.15
N LEU A 60 -4.30 -8.53 14.51
CA LEU A 60 -3.00 -8.51 15.16
C LEU A 60 -2.26 -7.17 15.05
N ASN A 61 -2.93 -6.10 14.58
CA ASN A 61 -2.33 -4.77 14.36
C ASN A 61 -1.03 -4.79 13.54
N ASN A 62 -0.98 -5.63 12.51
CA ASN A 62 0.20 -5.92 11.69
C ASN A 62 0.01 -5.53 10.21
N GLY A 63 -0.83 -4.53 9.95
CA GLY A 63 -0.99 -3.95 8.61
C GLY A 63 0.24 -3.15 8.16
N VAL A 64 0.64 -3.30 6.90
CA VAL A 64 1.76 -2.59 6.27
C VAL A 64 1.31 -1.87 5.02
N LEU A 65 1.47 -0.55 4.98
CA LEU A 65 1.16 0.28 3.81
C LEU A 65 2.44 0.79 3.15
N PHE A 66 2.67 0.38 1.91
CA PHE A 66 3.63 1.03 1.02
C PHE A 66 2.96 2.25 0.40
N TYR A 67 3.47 3.44 0.70
CA TYR A 67 2.93 4.70 0.20
C TYR A 67 3.96 5.39 -0.70
N LEU A 68 3.54 5.73 -1.93
CA LEU A 68 4.34 6.41 -2.95
C LEU A 68 3.59 7.66 -3.43
N ALA A 69 4.29 8.78 -3.56
CA ALA A 69 3.72 10.06 -3.99
C ALA A 69 4.64 10.84 -4.93
#